data_AF-A0A7W7DA64-F1
#
_entry.id   AF-A0A7W7DA64-F1
#
_cell.length_a   1.000
_cell.length_b   1.000
_cell.length_c   1.000
_cell.angle_alpha   90.00
_cell.angle_beta   90.00
_cell.angle_gamma   90.00
#
_symmetry.space_group_name_H-M   'P 1'
#
loop_
_entity.id
_entity.type
_entity.pdbx_description
1 polymer ?
#
loop_
_entity_poly.entity_id
_entity_poly.type
_entity_poly.pdbx_seq_one_letter_code
_entity_poly.pdbx_strand_id
1 'polypeptide(L)'
;MGRPVVHFEIIGRDPAALRRFYAALFDWDFDTTGPVSARISDPGDYGFVTPRQDAPGSPPATSPPDGPRTWDEVSFPAGIPGGVGGGPGFEPHVLFYVGVPDVEATLRKAETLGATRRLAPDPRPGGSLVVAHLADPEGNLIGLAALTSAADDERSSH
;
A
#
# COMPACT_ATOMS: atom_id res chain seq x y z
N MET A 1 8.37 -17.02 0.74
CA MET A 1 8.55 -16.13 -0.43
C MET A 1 7.71 -14.89 -0.21
N GLY A 2 8.19 -13.71 -0.63
CA GLY A 2 7.40 -12.47 -0.52
C GLY A 2 6.27 -12.44 -1.55
N ARG A 3 5.15 -11.79 -1.21
CA ARG A 3 4.09 -11.42 -2.16
C ARG A 3 4.54 -10.13 -2.86
N PRO A 4 4.41 -10.00 -4.20
CA PRO A 4 5.05 -8.92 -4.96
C PRO A 4 4.65 -7.53 -4.48
N VAL A 5 3.39 -7.15 -4.66
CA VAL A 5 2.84 -5.88 -4.18
C VAL A 5 1.49 -6.17 -3.55
N VAL A 6 1.30 -5.68 -2.32
CA VAL A 6 0.09 -5.92 -1.53
C VAL A 6 -0.67 -4.64 -1.21
N HIS A 7 -0.04 -3.47 -1.34
CA HIS A 7 -0.64 -2.16 -1.07
C HIS A 7 0.14 -1.05 -1.76
N PHE A 8 -0.51 0.06 -2.12
CA PHE A 8 0.17 1.29 -2.55
C PHE A 8 -0.22 2.49 -1.67
N GLU A 9 0.65 3.49 -1.59
CA GLU A 9 0.40 4.71 -0.84
C GLU A 9 0.76 5.95 -1.63
N ILE A 10 -0.09 6.97 -1.51
CA ILE A 10 0.20 8.34 -1.92
C ILE A 10 0.19 9.19 -0.66
N ILE A 11 1.36 9.70 -0.28
CA ILE A 11 1.56 10.49 0.93
C ILE A 11 1.78 11.95 0.57
N GLY A 12 1.19 12.87 1.34
CA GLY A 12 1.46 14.29 1.19
C GLY A 12 1.05 15.13 2.40
N ARG A 13 1.30 16.43 2.29
CA ARG A 13 1.14 17.40 3.39
C ARG A 13 -0.31 17.76 3.72
N ASP A 14 -1.20 17.69 2.73
CA ASP A 14 -2.64 17.89 2.86
C ASP A 14 -3.35 16.68 2.23
N PRO A 15 -3.51 15.59 2.98
CA PRO A 15 -4.07 14.35 2.44
C PRO A 15 -5.56 14.48 2.12
N ALA A 16 -6.28 15.39 2.78
CA ALA A 16 -7.66 15.70 2.44
C ALA A 16 -7.78 16.35 1.06
N ALA A 17 -6.89 17.28 0.71
CA ALA A 17 -6.82 17.84 -0.64
C ALA A 17 -6.45 16.79 -1.69
N LEU A 18 -5.49 15.91 -1.39
CA LEU A 18 -5.12 14.81 -2.29
C LEU A 18 -6.30 13.86 -2.54
N ARG A 19 -7.03 13.46 -1.50
CA ARG A 19 -8.23 12.63 -1.65
C ARG A 19 -9.28 13.30 -2.54
N ARG A 20 -9.57 14.59 -2.33
CA ARG A 20 -10.50 15.34 -3.21
C ARG A 20 -10.02 15.35 -4.66
N PHE A 21 -8.73 15.55 -4.89
CA PHE A 21 -8.14 15.56 -6.22
C PHE A 21 -8.28 14.20 -6.92
N TYR A 22 -7.85 13.10 -6.26
CA TYR A 22 -7.92 11.77 -6.85
C TYR A 22 -9.34 11.22 -6.98
N ALA A 23 -10.24 11.57 -6.05
CA ALA A 23 -11.67 11.27 -6.19
C ALA A 23 -12.25 11.93 -7.45
N ALA A 24 -11.96 13.22 -7.67
CA ALA A 24 -12.48 13.93 -8.84
C ALA A 24 -11.83 13.50 -10.17
N LEU A 25 -10.56 13.07 -10.14
CA LEU A 25 -9.82 12.70 -11.35
C LEU A 25 -10.05 11.26 -11.79
N PHE A 26 -10.18 10.33 -10.84
CA PHE A 26 -10.22 8.89 -11.10
C PHE A 26 -11.48 8.19 -10.55
N ASP A 27 -12.43 8.96 -10.01
CA ASP A 27 -13.65 8.45 -9.38
C ASP A 27 -13.36 7.46 -8.25
N TRP A 28 -12.29 7.71 -7.49
CA TRP A 28 -11.92 6.87 -6.34
C TRP A 28 -12.72 7.24 -5.10
N ASP A 29 -13.21 6.21 -4.41
CA ASP A 29 -13.79 6.31 -3.08
C ASP A 29 -12.77 6.00 -1.99
N PHE A 30 -12.90 6.69 -0.85
CA PHE A 30 -11.97 6.56 0.27
C PHE A 30 -12.70 6.24 1.58
N ASP A 31 -12.31 5.15 2.22
CA ASP A 31 -12.68 4.85 3.60
C ASP A 31 -11.65 5.44 4.56
N THR A 32 -12.08 6.41 5.38
CA THR A 32 -11.22 7.11 6.36
C THR A 32 -11.39 6.61 7.79
N THR A 33 -12.14 5.52 7.99
CA THR A 33 -12.44 4.98 9.32
C THR A 33 -11.43 3.94 9.79
N GLY A 34 -10.63 3.40 8.87
CA GLY A 34 -9.65 2.36 9.17
C GLY A 34 -8.44 2.88 9.97
N PRO A 35 -7.92 2.09 10.93
CA PRO A 35 -6.75 2.48 11.69
C PRO A 35 -5.47 2.43 10.84
N VAL A 36 -4.59 3.41 11.04
CA VAL A 36 -3.24 3.46 10.46
C VAL A 36 -2.25 3.91 11.52
N SER A 37 -0.97 3.59 11.36
CA SER A 37 0.06 4.12 12.26
C SER A 37 0.28 5.62 12.04
N ALA A 38 0.47 6.35 13.14
CA ALA A 38 0.85 7.76 13.15
C ALA A 38 2.19 8.04 12.44
N ARG A 39 3.02 7.02 12.20
CA ARG A 39 4.27 7.16 11.42
C ARG A 39 4.07 7.10 9.92
N ILE A 40 2.88 6.70 9.47
CA ILE A 40 2.49 6.61 8.06
C ILE A 40 1.57 7.78 7.67
N SER A 41 0.66 8.17 8.57
CA SER A 41 -0.25 9.29 8.36
C SER A 41 -0.76 9.81 9.70
N ASP A 42 -1.16 11.08 9.75
CA ASP A 42 -1.82 11.63 10.93
C ASP A 42 -3.12 10.85 11.24
N PRO A 43 -3.48 10.68 12.53
CA PRO A 43 -4.68 9.94 12.91
C PRO A 43 -5.96 10.49 12.26
N GLY A 44 -6.71 9.61 11.57
CA GLY A 44 -7.94 9.99 10.86
C GLY A 44 -7.72 10.60 9.48
N ASP A 45 -6.47 10.79 9.06
CA ASP A 45 -6.11 11.47 7.81
C ASP A 45 -5.67 10.52 6.68
N TYR A 46 -5.92 9.23 6.86
CA TYR A 46 -5.67 8.20 5.85
C TYR A 46 -6.97 7.70 5.25
N GLY A 47 -7.08 7.70 3.92
CA GLY A 47 -8.21 7.13 3.19
C GLY A 47 -7.80 5.88 2.43
N PHE A 48 -8.38 4.74 2.77
CA PHE A 48 -8.20 3.48 2.04
C PHE A 48 -9.02 3.51 0.75
N VAL A 49 -8.38 3.14 -0.37
CA VAL A 49 -9.05 2.89 -1.65
C VAL A 49 -9.10 1.39 -1.89
N THR A 50 -10.31 0.86 -2.08
CA THR A 50 -10.52 -0.55 -2.39
C THR A 50 -10.61 -0.72 -3.90
N PRO A 51 -9.97 -1.74 -4.48
CA PRO A 51 -10.08 -2.01 -5.91
C PRO A 51 -11.54 -2.22 -6.30
N ARG A 52 -11.96 -1.55 -7.37
CA ARG A 52 -13.29 -1.73 -7.97
C ARG A 52 -13.49 -3.20 -8.35
N GLN A 53 -14.47 -3.87 -7.75
CA GLN A 53 -14.73 -5.30 -7.96
C GLN A 53 -15.52 -5.58 -9.24
N ASP A 54 -16.20 -4.57 -9.78
CA ASP A 54 -17.12 -4.61 -10.91
C ASP A 54 -16.48 -4.23 -12.26
N ALA A 55 -15.19 -4.51 -12.46
CA ALA A 55 -14.62 -4.42 -13.80
C ALA A 55 -15.41 -5.35 -14.74
N PRO A 56 -15.94 -4.85 -15.89
CA PRO A 56 -16.65 -5.71 -16.82
C PRO A 56 -15.77 -6.90 -17.21
N GLY A 57 -16.32 -8.11 -17.08
CA GLY A 57 -15.61 -9.34 -17.40
C GLY A 57 -15.12 -9.32 -18.85
N SER A 58 -13.91 -9.84 -19.08
CA SER A 58 -13.28 -9.88 -20.41
C SER A 58 -14.27 -10.32 -21.49
N PRO A 59 -14.34 -9.63 -22.65
CA PRO A 59 -15.03 -10.17 -23.81
C PRO A 59 -14.39 -11.52 -24.22
N PRO A 60 -15.16 -12.46 -24.77
CA PRO A 60 -14.63 -13.75 -25.21
C PRO A 60 -13.55 -13.58 -26.29
N ALA A 61 -12.49 -14.39 -26.21
CA ALA A 61 -11.26 -14.28 -26.99
C ALA A 61 -11.38 -14.55 -28.51
N THR A 62 -12.60 -14.58 -29.08
CA THR A 62 -12.87 -15.21 -30.39
C THR A 62 -13.16 -14.24 -31.54
N SER A 63 -12.93 -12.93 -31.41
CA SER A 63 -13.02 -11.99 -32.53
C SER A 63 -11.70 -11.25 -32.72
N PRO A 64 -11.10 -11.25 -33.93
CA PRO A 64 -9.95 -10.39 -34.19
C PRO A 64 -10.44 -8.94 -34.28
N PRO A 65 -9.85 -7.97 -33.54
CA PRO A 65 -10.30 -6.60 -33.63
C PRO A 65 -9.70 -5.95 -34.88
N ASP A 66 -10.53 -5.74 -35.91
CA ASP A 66 -10.31 -4.68 -36.90
C ASP A 66 -10.61 -3.32 -36.23
N GLY A 67 -9.74 -2.88 -35.32
CA GLY A 67 -9.90 -1.62 -34.58
C GLY A 67 -8.91 -1.42 -33.42
N PRO A 68 -8.73 -0.17 -32.92
CA PRO A 68 -7.89 0.09 -31.76
C PRO A 68 -8.53 -0.49 -30.50
N ARG A 69 -7.75 -1.27 -29.74
CA ARG A 69 -8.23 -1.84 -28.46
C ARG A 69 -8.53 -0.74 -27.44
N THR A 70 -9.64 -0.88 -26.72
CA THR A 70 -9.96 -0.02 -25.56
C THR A 70 -9.62 -0.72 -24.25
N TRP A 71 -9.49 0.03 -23.15
CA TRP A 71 -9.23 -0.55 -21.82
C TRP A 71 -10.40 -1.42 -21.32
N ASP A 72 -11.61 -1.20 -21.83
CA ASP A 72 -12.82 -1.96 -21.48
C ASP A 72 -12.81 -3.40 -22.03
N GLU A 73 -11.96 -3.67 -23.02
CA GLU A 73 -11.84 -4.99 -23.66
C GLU A 73 -10.80 -5.89 -22.97
N VAL A 74 -10.04 -5.35 -22.01
CA VAL A 74 -8.97 -6.07 -21.32
C VAL A 74 -9.41 -6.37 -19.89
N SER A 75 -9.62 -7.65 -19.56
CA SER A 75 -9.80 -8.04 -18.16
C SER A 75 -8.47 -8.04 -17.45
N PHE A 76 -8.42 -7.28 -16.36
CA PHE A 76 -7.35 -7.32 -15.38
C PHE A 76 -7.83 -8.11 -14.16
N PRO A 77 -6.90 -8.72 -13.40
CA PRO A 77 -7.21 -9.12 -12.03
C PRO A 77 -7.68 -7.88 -11.24
N ALA A 78 -8.41 -8.10 -10.14
CA ALA A 78 -8.75 -7.02 -9.22
C ALA A 78 -7.49 -6.20 -8.89
N GLY A 79 -7.62 -4.87 -8.91
CA GLY A 79 -6.51 -3.96 -8.65
C GLY A 79 -5.84 -4.19 -7.29
N ILE A 80 -4.73 -3.50 -7.06
CA ILE A 80 -4.05 -3.54 -5.76
C ILE A 80 -4.74 -2.54 -4.83
N PRO A 81 -5.06 -2.90 -3.58
CA PRO A 81 -5.59 -1.92 -2.63
C PRO A 81 -4.56 -0.84 -2.34
N GLY A 82 -5.02 0.33 -1.91
CA GLY A 82 -4.11 1.42 -1.59
C GLY A 82 -4.68 2.40 -0.60
N GLY A 83 -4.00 3.53 -0.46
CA GLY A 83 -4.52 4.64 0.31
C GLY A 83 -3.82 5.95 0.04
N VAL A 84 -4.50 7.02 0.46
CA VAL A 84 -4.00 8.40 0.41
C VAL A 84 -3.96 8.93 1.83
N GLY A 85 -2.77 9.28 2.31
CA GLY A 85 -2.53 9.71 3.68
C GLY A 85 -1.44 10.76 3.79
N GLY A 86 -1.03 11.04 5.03
CA GLY A 86 0.04 11.98 5.37
C GLY A 86 -0.42 13.00 6.40
N GLY A 87 0.05 14.23 6.27
CA GLY A 87 -0.13 15.31 7.24
C GLY A 87 0.98 16.37 7.13
N PRO A 88 0.88 17.51 7.82
CA PRO A 88 1.82 18.64 7.65
C PRO A 88 3.30 18.30 7.85
N GLY A 89 3.60 17.26 8.64
CA GLY A 89 4.96 16.76 8.89
C GLY A 89 5.48 15.71 7.89
N PHE A 90 4.69 15.35 6.88
CA PHE A 90 5.03 14.31 5.92
C PHE A 90 5.55 14.90 4.61
N GLU A 91 6.62 14.33 4.07
CA GLU A 91 7.12 14.68 2.74
C GLU A 91 6.28 13.99 1.64
N PRO A 92 5.95 14.67 0.52
CA PRO A 92 5.21 14.06 -0.56
C PRO A 92 5.98 12.92 -1.24
N HIS A 93 5.34 11.75 -1.36
CA HIS A 93 5.92 10.60 -2.07
C HIS A 93 4.84 9.57 -2.45
N VAL A 94 5.21 8.65 -3.32
CA VAL A 94 4.42 7.46 -3.65
C VAL A 94 5.29 6.24 -3.36
N LEU A 95 4.73 5.23 -2.71
CA LEU A 95 5.40 3.95 -2.51
C LEU A 95 4.45 2.78 -2.65
N PHE A 96 5.01 1.58 -2.73
CA PHE A 96 4.26 0.33 -2.65
C PHE A 96 4.83 -0.58 -1.57
N TYR A 97 4.01 -1.49 -1.08
CA TYR A 97 4.38 -2.46 -0.06
C TYR A 97 4.54 -3.85 -0.67
N VAL A 98 5.68 -4.48 -0.39
CA VAL A 98 5.94 -5.90 -0.63
C VAL A 98 5.50 -6.68 0.59
N GLY A 99 4.69 -7.72 0.38
CA GLY A 99 4.25 -8.60 1.46
C GLY A 99 5.37 -9.57 1.83
N VAL A 100 5.77 -9.62 3.10
CA VAL A 100 6.87 -10.47 3.57
C VAL A 100 6.45 -11.33 4.75
N PRO A 101 7.08 -12.50 4.97
CA PRO A 101 6.74 -13.33 6.13
C PRO A 101 7.12 -12.67 7.47
N ASP A 102 8.21 -11.91 7.48
CA ASP A 102 8.76 -11.24 8.67
C ASP A 102 9.44 -9.94 8.22
N VAL A 103 8.97 -8.81 8.75
CA VAL A 103 9.47 -7.47 8.40
C VAL A 103 10.91 -7.28 8.87
N GLU A 104 11.22 -7.62 10.11
CA GLU A 104 12.53 -7.36 10.70
C GLU A 104 13.60 -8.27 10.09
N ALA A 105 13.29 -9.55 9.88
CA ALA A 105 14.20 -10.45 9.17
C ALA A 105 14.47 -9.99 7.73
N THR A 106 13.46 -9.42 7.07
CA THR A 106 13.63 -8.86 5.72
C THR A 106 14.47 -7.60 5.73
N LEU A 107 14.26 -6.67 6.67
CA LEU A 107 15.08 -5.46 6.82
C LEU A 107 16.55 -5.80 7.02
N ARG A 108 16.87 -6.74 7.93
CA ARG A 108 18.25 -7.20 8.14
C ARG A 108 18.88 -7.72 6.86
N LYS A 109 18.14 -8.54 6.10
CA LYS A 109 18.61 -9.04 4.80
C LYS A 109 18.82 -7.89 3.81
N ALA A 110 17.90 -6.94 3.74
CA ALA A 110 18.00 -5.80 2.83
C ALA A 110 19.23 -4.94 3.14
N GLU A 111 19.54 -4.71 4.42
CA GLU A 111 20.75 -4.00 4.85
C GLU A 111 22.03 -4.70 4.37
N THR A 112 22.09 -6.05 4.45
CA THR A 112 23.24 -6.79 3.88
C THR A 112 23.39 -6.67 2.37
N LEU A 113 22.33 -6.26 1.67
CA LEU A 113 22.30 -6.04 0.22
C LEU A 113 22.50 -4.56 -0.16
N GLY A 114 22.77 -3.68 0.81
CA GLY A 114 23.03 -2.26 0.58
C GLY A 114 21.81 -1.35 0.71
N ALA A 115 20.66 -1.87 1.16
CA ALA A 115 19.51 -1.03 1.47
C ALA A 115 19.71 -0.26 2.79
N THR A 116 19.06 0.89 2.91
CA THR A 116 19.00 1.68 4.15
C THR A 116 17.62 1.59 4.77
N ARG A 117 17.54 1.20 6.05
CA ARG A 117 16.29 1.25 6.81
C ARG A 117 15.82 2.70 6.99
N ARG A 118 14.59 3.00 6.60
CA ARG A 118 13.95 4.33 6.73
C ARG A 118 12.91 4.36 7.83
N LEU A 119 12.15 3.28 7.96
CA LEU A 119 11.15 3.09 9.01
C LEU A 119 11.37 1.68 9.59
N ALA A 120 11.62 1.61 10.90
CA ALA A 120 11.67 0.34 11.63
C ALA A 120 10.28 -0.33 11.65
N PRO A 121 10.18 -1.64 11.94
CA PRO A 121 8.89 -2.32 12.04
C PRO A 121 7.95 -1.56 12.98
N ASP A 122 6.77 -1.26 12.46
CA ASP A 122 5.79 -0.40 13.09
C ASP A 122 4.41 -1.09 13.04
N PRO A 123 3.91 -1.59 14.18
CA PRO A 123 2.62 -2.26 14.22
C PRO A 123 1.49 -1.26 14.06
N ARG A 124 0.47 -1.65 13.28
CA ARG A 124 -0.76 -0.89 13.19
C ARG A 124 -1.52 -0.96 14.53
N PRO A 125 -2.04 0.15 15.05
CA PRO A 125 -2.88 0.14 16.25
C PRO A 125 -4.07 -0.82 16.11
N GLY A 126 -4.24 -1.72 17.08
CA GLY A 126 -5.39 -2.62 17.16
C GLY A 126 -5.51 -3.65 16.03
N GLY A 127 -4.43 -3.94 15.30
CA GLY A 127 -4.46 -4.88 14.18
C GLY A 127 -3.18 -5.69 14.05
N SER A 128 -3.26 -6.73 13.23
CA SER A 128 -2.14 -7.65 13.01
C SER A 128 -1.13 -7.18 11.96
N LEU A 129 -1.33 -6.05 11.29
CA LEU A 129 -0.39 -5.59 10.26
C LEU A 129 0.82 -4.90 10.90
N VAL A 130 2.01 -5.29 10.49
CA VAL A 130 3.27 -4.59 10.76
C VAL A 130 3.82 -4.05 9.44
N VAL A 131 4.22 -2.78 9.43
CA VAL A 131 4.82 -2.13 8.27
C VAL A 131 6.23 -1.64 8.56
N ALA A 132 7.05 -1.51 7.53
CA ALA A 132 8.34 -0.83 7.59
C ALA A 132 8.68 -0.22 6.23
N HIS A 133 9.69 0.63 6.19
CA HIS A 133 10.21 1.21 4.95
C HIS A 133 11.72 1.04 4.88
N LEU A 134 12.19 0.83 3.66
CA LEU A 134 13.59 0.88 3.30
C LEU A 134 13.79 1.76 2.08
N ALA A 135 14.99 2.29 1.93
CA ALA A 135 15.50 2.79 0.67
C ALA A 135 16.40 1.71 0.06
N ASP A 136 16.16 1.35 -1.19
CA ASP A 136 17.05 0.44 -1.91
C ASP A 136 18.43 1.10 -2.18
N PRO A 137 19.41 0.39 -2.80
CA PRO A 137 20.73 0.96 -3.07
C PRO A 137 20.74 2.23 -3.93
N GLU A 138 19.67 2.49 -4.69
CA GLU A 138 19.52 3.70 -5.52
C GLU A 138 18.67 4.78 -4.84
N GLY A 139 18.13 4.50 -3.65
CA GLY A 139 17.35 5.44 -2.85
C GLY A 139 15.84 5.33 -3.04
N ASN A 140 15.33 4.37 -3.82
CA ASN A 140 13.88 4.19 -4.01
C ASN A 140 13.23 3.75 -2.69
N LEU A 141 12.15 4.42 -2.29
CA LEU A 141 11.41 4.11 -1.07
C LEU A 141 10.47 2.92 -1.30
N ILE A 142 10.66 1.86 -0.53
CA ILE A 142 9.89 0.62 -0.61
C ILE A 142 9.29 0.28 0.76
N GLY A 143 8.02 -0.09 0.77
CA GLY A 143 7.34 -0.60 1.96
C GLY A 143 7.47 -2.10 2.10
N LEU A 144 7.56 -2.58 3.34
CA LEU A 144 7.43 -3.97 3.72
C LEU A 144 6.20 -4.13 4.59
N ALA A 145 5.42 -5.18 4.37
CA ALA A 145 4.22 -5.45 5.16
C ALA A 145 4.17 -6.95 5.54
N ALA A 146 3.93 -7.24 6.81
CA ALA A 146 3.66 -8.60 7.29
C ALA A 146 2.45 -8.62 8.22
N LEU A 147 1.79 -9.76 8.31
CA LEU A 147 0.81 -10.01 9.36
C LEU A 147 1.55 -10.66 10.53
N THR A 148 1.42 -10.09 11.72
CA THR A 148 1.86 -10.71 12.96
C THR A 148 1.06 -11.98 13.19
N SER A 149 1.73 -13.00 13.71
CA SER A 149 1.07 -14.22 14.10
C SER A 149 0.34 -14.00 15.44
N ALA A 150 -0.79 -14.67 15.66
CA ALA A 150 -1.51 -14.60 16.94
C ALA A 150 -0.64 -15.00 18.15
N ALA A 151 0.47 -15.71 17.94
CA ALA A 151 1.40 -16.11 18.99
C ALA A 151 2.30 -14.98 19.53
N ASP A 152 2.37 -13.84 18.85
CA ASP A 152 3.21 -12.70 19.26
C ASP A 152 2.42 -11.63 20.07
N ASP A 153 1.09 -11.64 19.98
CA ASP A 153 0.20 -10.79 20.79
C ASP A 153 0.20 -11.19 22.28
N GLU A 154 0.30 -12.50 22.57
CA GLU A 154 0.33 -13.00 23.97
C GLU A 154 1.67 -12.72 24.67
N ARG A 155 2.77 -12.55 23.92
CA ARG A 155 4.12 -12.29 24.47
C ARG A 155 4.40 -10.83 24.82
N SER A 156 3.61 -9.88 24.33
CA SER A 156 3.72 -8.46 24.73
C SER A 156 2.83 -8.08 25.92
N SER A 157 2.06 -9.03 26.46
CA SER A 157 1.13 -8.82 27.58
C SER A 157 1.67 -9.30 28.94
N HIS A 158 2.96 -9.62 29.05
CA HIS A 158 3.65 -10.05 30.29
C HIS A 158 4.89 -9.20 30.55
#